data_AF-A0A7J4CQF3-F1
#
_entry.id   AF-A0A7J4CQF3-F1
#
_cell.length_a   1.000
_cell.length_b   1.000
_cell.length_c   1.000
_cell.angle_alpha   90.00
_cell.angle_beta   90.00
_cell.angle_gamma   90.00
#
_symmetry.space_group_name_H-M   'P 1'
#
loop_
_entity.id
_entity.type
_entity.pdbx_description
1 polymer ?
#
loop_
_entity_poly.entity_id
_entity_poly.type
_entity_poly.pdbx_seq_one_letter_code
_entity_poly.pdbx_strand_id
1 'polypeptide(L)'
;MRHKFCLYFLIPFLLFLPLDVLADSVSISVDLPIYTNADMVTIYGNISNETLLQIIIISPEKIIVVDEEIVIIAGDFTHNVVLGNYILDKNGMYNISVSYGNSVVENEFFYHTGQNVNPVDVSNGNYGFSEQDQVIIFSIAAAVIVGVLVFLARGTIFRKKTEYDKEDWASKKNRDYEKYHSEWMSDEIKPGRKEKTKFSDEEFRKSLLEDNVPDYYSILEVQKTANQAEIKNQFRALAKKWHPDKKHDAYAEKRMAQINIAYEVLSNPTHRKMYDLYYQKK
;
A
#
# COMPACT_ATOMS: atom_id res chain seq x y z
N MET A 1 -7.00 29.33 10.35
CA MET A 1 -6.44 28.82 9.08
C MET A 1 -6.91 27.39 8.78
N ARG A 2 -8.23 27.12 8.69
CA ARG A 2 -8.77 25.73 8.52
C ARG A 2 -9.48 25.48 7.18
N HIS A 3 -9.66 26.48 6.32
CA HIS A 3 -10.36 26.31 5.02
C HIS A 3 -9.46 26.37 3.78
N LYS A 4 -8.18 26.76 3.90
CA LYS A 4 -7.29 26.82 2.74
C LYS A 4 -6.76 25.45 2.31
N PHE A 5 -6.71 24.46 3.21
CA PHE A 5 -6.18 23.12 2.89
C PHE A 5 -7.15 22.25 2.06
N CYS A 6 -8.48 22.41 2.19
CA CYS A 6 -9.44 21.69 1.33
C CYS A 6 -9.35 22.11 -0.14
N LEU A 7 -9.10 23.40 -0.40
CA LEU A 7 -9.01 23.92 -1.77
C LEU A 7 -7.81 23.34 -2.53
N TYR A 8 -6.65 23.17 -1.87
CA TYR A 8 -5.47 22.60 -2.53
C TYR A 8 -5.56 21.09 -2.80
N PHE A 9 -6.43 20.35 -2.10
CA PHE A 9 -6.63 18.92 -2.33
C PHE A 9 -7.68 18.64 -3.41
N LEU A 10 -8.59 19.59 -3.67
CA LEU A 10 -9.66 19.46 -4.68
C LEU A 10 -9.17 19.83 -6.09
N ILE A 11 -8.20 20.72 -6.21
CA ILE A 11 -7.60 21.14 -7.50
C ILE A 11 -6.92 19.99 -8.26
N PRO A 12 -6.10 19.09 -7.66
CA PRO A 12 -5.53 17.96 -8.40
C PRO A 12 -6.57 16.88 -8.71
N PHE A 13 -7.70 16.82 -8.00
CA PHE A 13 -8.81 15.90 -8.29
C PHE A 13 -9.62 16.33 -9.51
N LEU A 14 -9.81 17.65 -9.70
CA LEU A 14 -10.49 18.20 -10.88
C LEU A 14 -9.67 18.03 -12.18
N LEU A 15 -8.34 17.94 -12.06
CA LEU A 15 -7.42 17.70 -13.18
C LEU A 15 -7.35 16.23 -13.62
N PHE A 16 -7.90 15.32 -12.80
CA PHE A 16 -7.99 13.88 -13.09
C PHE A 16 -9.38 13.45 -13.56
N LEU A 17 -10.34 14.38 -13.67
CA LEU A 17 -11.56 14.10 -14.41
C LEU A 17 -11.18 13.95 -15.88
N PRO A 18 -11.44 12.80 -16.52
CA PRO A 18 -11.20 12.66 -17.95
C PRO A 18 -12.16 13.61 -18.67
N LEU A 19 -11.63 14.74 -19.17
CA LEU A 19 -12.44 15.74 -19.91
C LEU A 19 -12.92 15.22 -21.27
N ASP A 20 -12.47 14.05 -21.72
CA ASP A 20 -12.77 13.50 -23.04
C ASP A 20 -13.81 12.36 -23.04
N VAL A 21 -14.59 12.18 -21.95
CA VAL A 21 -15.62 11.11 -21.88
C VAL A 21 -16.86 11.38 -22.75
N LEU A 22 -16.93 12.52 -23.45
CA LEU A 22 -18.09 12.89 -24.28
C LEU A 22 -17.85 12.75 -25.80
N ALA A 23 -16.73 12.15 -26.21
CA ALA A 23 -16.51 11.85 -27.61
C ALA A 23 -17.20 10.52 -27.99
N ASP A 24 -18.04 10.56 -29.03
CA ASP A 24 -18.62 9.35 -29.61
C ASP A 24 -17.48 8.41 -30.02
N SER A 25 -17.43 7.24 -29.38
CA SER A 25 -16.39 6.24 -29.61
C SER A 25 -17.06 4.95 -30.02
N VAL A 26 -16.79 4.54 -31.25
CA VAL A 26 -17.20 3.25 -31.78
C VAL A 26 -15.94 2.40 -31.88
N SER A 27 -15.94 1.26 -31.20
CA SER A 27 -14.85 0.29 -31.22
C SER A 27 -15.33 -1.01 -31.83
N ILE A 28 -14.45 -1.67 -32.56
CA ILE A 28 -14.73 -2.99 -33.16
C ILE A 28 -13.87 -4.00 -32.43
N SER A 29 -14.50 -4.89 -31.65
CA SER A 29 -13.84 -6.11 -31.21
C SER A 29 -14.21 -7.23 -32.15
N VAL A 30 -13.20 -7.71 -32.87
CA VAL A 30 -13.33 -8.98 -33.57
C VAL A 30 -12.93 -10.08 -32.61
N ASP A 31 -13.81 -10.32 -31.64
CA ASP A 31 -13.76 -11.56 -30.90
C ASP A 31 -14.22 -12.64 -31.87
N LEU A 32 -13.31 -13.42 -32.44
CA LEU A 32 -13.66 -14.77 -32.87
C LEU A 32 -13.60 -15.64 -31.62
N PRO A 33 -14.68 -15.76 -30.82
CA PRO A 33 -14.67 -16.60 -29.64
C PRO A 33 -14.32 -18.01 -30.06
N ILE A 34 -13.10 -18.37 -29.68
CA ILE A 34 -12.42 -19.64 -29.90
C ILE A 34 -13.26 -20.84 -29.38
N TYR A 35 -14.36 -20.59 -28.65
CA TYR A 35 -15.19 -21.56 -27.94
C TYR A 35 -16.72 -21.41 -28.06
N THR A 36 -17.27 -20.57 -28.96
CA THR A 36 -18.74 -20.53 -29.16
C THR A 36 -19.14 -21.11 -30.50
N ASN A 37 -20.26 -21.83 -30.54
CA ASN A 37 -20.87 -22.39 -31.76
C ASN A 37 -21.31 -21.32 -32.80
N ALA A 38 -20.88 -20.08 -32.65
CA ALA A 38 -21.21 -18.95 -33.51
C ALA A 38 -19.94 -18.13 -33.73
N ASP A 39 -19.50 -18.07 -34.99
CA ASP A 39 -18.54 -17.08 -35.45
C ASP A 39 -19.26 -15.72 -35.43
N MET A 40 -18.82 -14.78 -34.61
CA MET A 40 -19.46 -13.47 -34.48
C MET A 40 -18.44 -12.34 -34.43
N VAL A 41 -18.82 -11.15 -34.88
CA VAL A 41 -18.04 -9.91 -34.72
C VAL A 41 -18.85 -8.96 -33.85
N THR A 42 -18.25 -8.44 -32.79
CA THR A 42 -18.94 -7.57 -31.83
C THR A 42 -18.51 -6.13 -32.00
N ILE A 43 -19.46 -5.28 -32.37
CA ILE A 43 -19.28 -3.84 -32.49
C ILE A 43 -19.89 -3.23 -31.24
N TYR A 44 -19.11 -2.46 -30.50
CA TYR A 44 -19.60 -1.78 -29.30
C TYR A 44 -19.08 -0.35 -29.23
N GLY A 45 -19.79 0.48 -28.50
CA GLY A 45 -19.39 1.87 -28.36
C GLY A 45 -20.41 2.68 -27.62
N ASN A 46 -20.12 3.97 -27.52
CA ASN A 46 -21.03 4.96 -26.98
C ASN A 46 -21.27 6.02 -28.06
N ILE A 47 -22.55 6.31 -28.32
CA ILE A 47 -22.96 7.33 -29.27
C ILE A 47 -23.90 8.32 -28.57
N SER A 48 -23.64 9.62 -28.72
CA SER A 48 -24.39 10.69 -28.08
C SER A 48 -25.74 10.97 -28.76
N ASN A 49 -25.87 10.70 -30.06
CA ASN A 49 -27.06 10.97 -30.86
C ASN A 49 -27.50 9.73 -31.65
N GLU A 50 -28.78 9.67 -32.02
CA GLU A 50 -29.27 8.61 -32.90
C GLU A 50 -28.51 8.63 -34.24
N THR A 51 -27.77 7.57 -34.53
CA THR A 51 -26.83 7.52 -35.67
C THR A 51 -27.03 6.21 -36.44
N LEU A 52 -26.97 6.32 -37.76
CA LEU A 52 -26.94 5.17 -38.66
C LEU A 52 -25.51 4.64 -38.76
N LEU A 53 -25.33 3.39 -38.37
CA LEU A 53 -24.09 2.63 -38.57
C LEU A 53 -24.26 1.77 -39.81
N GLN A 54 -23.31 1.90 -40.74
CA GLN A 54 -23.17 0.97 -41.86
C GLN A 54 -21.95 0.09 -41.61
N ILE A 55 -22.17 -1.22 -41.64
CA ILE A 55 -21.18 -2.25 -41.35
C ILE A 55 -20.91 -2.99 -42.65
N ILE A 56 -19.66 -2.92 -43.12
CA ILE A 56 -19.22 -3.58 -44.34
C ILE A 56 -18.10 -4.55 -43.99
N ILE A 57 -18.22 -5.80 -44.44
CA ILE A 57 -17.12 -6.78 -44.38
C ILE A 57 -16.69 -7.12 -45.80
N ILE A 58 -15.40 -6.92 -46.07
CA ILE A 58 -14.76 -7.16 -47.35
C ILE A 58 -13.87 -8.40 -47.24
N SER A 59 -14.06 -9.33 -48.17
CA SER A 59 -13.24 -10.54 -48.31
C SER A 59 -11.83 -10.25 -48.83
N PRO A 60 -10.88 -11.21 -48.71
CA PRO A 60 -9.53 -11.08 -49.29
C PRO A 60 -9.51 -10.73 -50.79
N GLU A 61 -10.56 -11.09 -51.54
CA GLU A 61 -10.71 -10.81 -52.98
C GLU A 61 -11.41 -9.48 -53.27
N LYS A 62 -11.60 -8.63 -52.25
CA LYS A 62 -12.28 -7.33 -52.32
C LYS A 62 -13.77 -7.42 -52.69
N ILE A 63 -14.41 -8.54 -52.38
CA ILE A 63 -15.86 -8.72 -52.52
C ILE A 63 -16.52 -8.38 -51.19
N ILE A 64 -17.58 -7.57 -51.21
CA ILE A 64 -18.40 -7.26 -50.04
C ILE A 64 -19.20 -8.52 -49.67
N VAL A 65 -19.00 -9.02 -48.46
CA VAL A 65 -19.66 -10.21 -47.92
C VAL A 65 -20.80 -9.84 -46.98
N VAL A 66 -20.63 -8.77 -46.22
CA VAL A 66 -21.63 -8.22 -45.30
C VAL A 66 -21.81 -6.75 -45.64
N ASP A 67 -23.07 -6.31 -45.70
CA ASP A 67 -23.49 -4.92 -45.80
C ASP A 67 -24.77 -4.79 -44.96
N GLU A 68 -24.62 -4.30 -43.73
CA GLU A 68 -25.73 -4.11 -42.79
C GLU A 68 -25.83 -2.66 -42.36
N GLU A 69 -27.04 -2.11 -42.41
CA GLU A 69 -27.36 -0.79 -41.89
C GLU A 69 -28.21 -0.94 -40.62
N ILE A 70 -27.73 -0.37 -39.51
CA ILE A 70 -28.41 -0.39 -38.22
C ILE A 70 -28.57 1.02 -37.67
N VAL A 71 -29.72 1.28 -37.04
CA VAL A 71 -29.99 2.54 -36.33
C VAL A 71 -29.71 2.31 -34.85
N ILE A 72 -28.75 3.06 -34.30
CA ILE A 72 -28.42 3.01 -32.87
C ILE A 72 -28.95 4.26 -32.18
N ILE A 73 -29.63 4.03 -31.05
CA ILE A 73 -30.16 5.07 -30.17
C ILE A 73 -29.03 5.57 -29.26
N ALA A 74 -29.11 6.82 -28.82
CA ALA A 74 -28.10 7.42 -27.94
C ALA A 74 -27.86 6.59 -26.67
N GLY A 75 -26.59 6.32 -26.37
CA GLY A 75 -26.14 5.52 -25.22
C GLY A 75 -25.06 4.49 -25.58
N ASP A 76 -24.81 3.58 -24.63
CA ASP A 76 -23.95 2.42 -24.84
C ASP A 76 -24.68 1.39 -25.70
N PHE A 77 -24.03 0.90 -26.75
CA PHE A 77 -24.59 -0.13 -27.61
C PHE A 77 -23.61 -1.29 -27.81
N THR A 78 -24.19 -2.45 -28.12
CA THR A 78 -23.46 -3.65 -28.51
C THR A 78 -24.26 -4.32 -29.60
N HIS A 79 -23.64 -4.51 -30.75
CA HIS A 79 -24.22 -5.16 -31.91
C HIS A 79 -23.35 -6.33 -32.34
N ASN A 80 -23.97 -7.47 -32.61
CA ASN A 80 -23.29 -8.72 -32.93
C ASN A 80 -23.63 -9.15 -34.34
N VAL A 81 -22.62 -9.18 -35.21
CA VAL A 81 -22.73 -9.70 -36.58
C VAL A 81 -22.34 -11.17 -36.57
N VAL A 82 -23.29 -12.07 -36.82
CA VAL A 82 -23.04 -13.51 -36.86
C VAL A 82 -22.51 -13.90 -38.24
N LEU A 83 -21.21 -14.15 -38.33
CA LEU A 83 -20.50 -14.53 -39.56
C LEU A 83 -21.01 -15.82 -40.18
N GLY A 84 -21.51 -16.76 -39.36
CA GLY A 84 -22.08 -18.03 -39.83
C GLY A 84 -23.33 -17.88 -40.72
N ASN A 85 -23.96 -16.71 -40.76
CA ASN A 85 -25.08 -16.42 -41.67
C ASN A 85 -24.61 -16.03 -43.08
N TYR A 86 -23.32 -15.77 -43.27
CA TYR A 86 -22.74 -15.34 -44.53
C TYR A 86 -21.85 -16.42 -45.13
N ILE A 87 -21.81 -16.43 -46.46
CA ILE A 87 -21.00 -17.38 -47.21
C ILE A 87 -19.55 -16.88 -47.23
N LEU A 88 -18.74 -17.37 -46.29
CA LEU A 88 -17.32 -17.05 -46.18
C LEU A 88 -16.51 -18.16 -46.86
N ASP A 89 -16.37 -18.08 -48.18
CA ASP A 89 -15.87 -19.21 -48.99
C ASP A 89 -14.36 -19.51 -48.87
N LYS A 90 -13.57 -18.65 -48.21
CA LYS A 90 -12.10 -18.72 -48.27
C LYS A 90 -11.41 -18.37 -46.96
N ASN A 91 -10.35 -19.11 -46.66
CA ASN A 91 -9.41 -18.76 -45.60
C ASN A 91 -8.66 -17.48 -45.99
N GLY A 92 -8.60 -16.51 -45.08
CA GLY A 92 -7.81 -15.29 -45.33
C GLY A 92 -8.12 -14.13 -44.40
N MET A 93 -7.51 -12.99 -44.71
CA MET A 93 -7.73 -11.71 -44.03
C MET A 93 -8.98 -11.03 -44.58
N TYR A 94 -9.91 -10.74 -43.69
CA TYR A 94 -11.12 -9.97 -43.94
C TYR A 94 -10.98 -8.59 -43.33
N ASN A 95 -11.47 -7.58 -44.04
CA ASN A 95 -11.47 -6.20 -43.56
C ASN A 95 -12.89 -5.84 -43.18
N ILE A 96 -13.08 -5.39 -41.94
CA ILE A 96 -14.34 -4.85 -41.47
C ILE A 96 -14.22 -3.33 -41.39
N SER A 97 -15.18 -2.63 -41.99
CA SER A 97 -15.34 -1.19 -41.84
C SER A 97 -16.70 -0.89 -41.27
N VAL A 98 -16.73 -0.03 -40.26
CA VAL A 98 -17.95 0.50 -39.65
C VAL A 98 -17.93 2.01 -39.85
N SER A 99 -18.82 2.50 -40.69
CA SER A 99 -19.00 3.92 -40.93
C SER A 99 -20.17 4.47 -40.12
N TYR A 100 -19.93 5.58 -39.42
CA TYR A 100 -20.93 6.33 -38.67
C TYR A 100 -20.73 7.83 -38.85
N GLY A 101 -21.74 8.52 -39.34
CA GLY A 101 -21.63 9.95 -39.65
C GLY A 101 -20.46 10.25 -40.60
N ASN A 102 -19.45 10.98 -40.11
CA ASN A 102 -18.23 11.33 -40.86
C ASN A 102 -17.01 10.47 -40.48
N SER A 103 -17.18 9.50 -39.60
CA SER A 103 -16.10 8.66 -39.08
C SER A 103 -16.20 7.25 -39.65
N VAL A 104 -15.03 6.67 -39.94
CA VAL A 104 -14.91 5.28 -40.39
C VAL A 104 -13.92 4.60 -39.47
N VAL A 105 -14.32 3.47 -38.90
CA VAL A 105 -13.47 2.61 -38.08
C VAL A 105 -13.22 1.34 -38.89
N GLU A 106 -11.95 1.05 -39.15
CA GLU A 106 -11.53 -0.12 -39.91
C GLU A 106 -10.75 -1.06 -38.99
N ASN A 107 -10.98 -2.36 -39.14
CA ASN A 107 -10.21 -3.40 -38.47
C ASN A 107 -10.01 -4.59 -39.44
N GLU A 108 -8.99 -5.39 -39.21
CA GLU A 108 -8.70 -6.57 -40.03
C GLU A 108 -8.72 -7.82 -39.15
N PHE A 109 -9.33 -8.90 -39.62
CA PHE A 109 -9.37 -10.17 -38.90
C PHE A 109 -9.10 -11.34 -39.83
N PHE A 110 -8.48 -12.39 -39.29
CA PHE A 110 -8.24 -13.63 -40.02
C PHE A 110 -9.41 -14.60 -39.81
N TYR A 111 -9.94 -15.19 -40.88
CA TYR A 111 -10.99 -16.22 -40.81
C TYR A 111 -10.54 -17.55 -41.46
N HIS A 112 -10.79 -18.68 -40.78
CA HIS A 112 -10.48 -20.04 -41.24
C HIS A 112 -11.76 -20.88 -41.37
N THR A 113 -12.11 -21.32 -42.59
CA THR A 113 -13.10 -22.37 -42.84
C THR A 113 -12.46 -23.76 -42.71
N GLY A 114 -12.76 -24.49 -41.62
CA GLY A 114 -12.31 -25.88 -41.43
C GLY A 114 -12.74 -26.54 -40.12
N GLN A 115 -12.69 -27.88 -40.05
CA GLN A 115 -13.08 -28.69 -38.87
C GLN A 115 -12.06 -28.72 -37.72
N ASN A 116 -10.93 -28.02 -37.86
CA ASN A 116 -9.81 -28.06 -36.90
C ASN A 116 -9.34 -26.62 -36.63
N VAL A 117 -10.12 -25.88 -35.85
CA VAL A 117 -9.67 -24.58 -35.33
C VAL A 117 -9.81 -24.55 -33.82
N ASN A 118 -8.69 -24.18 -33.20
CA ASN A 118 -8.47 -23.81 -31.81
C ASN A 118 -8.20 -24.89 -30.73
N PRO A 119 -6.92 -25.07 -30.31
CA PRO A 119 -6.63 -25.75 -29.04
C PRO A 119 -7.10 -24.92 -27.83
N VAL A 120 -7.53 -25.62 -26.78
CA VAL A 120 -7.96 -25.05 -25.49
C VAL A 120 -6.88 -24.14 -24.90
N ASP A 121 -7.17 -22.85 -24.75
CA ASP A 121 -6.39 -21.94 -23.92
C ASP A 121 -6.80 -22.21 -22.48
N VAL A 122 -5.89 -22.86 -21.75
CA VAL A 122 -6.03 -23.17 -20.32
C VAL A 122 -5.62 -21.97 -19.47
N SER A 123 -5.32 -20.81 -20.08
CA SER A 123 -5.06 -19.58 -19.34
C SER A 123 -6.34 -18.79 -19.12
N ASN A 124 -6.91 -19.03 -17.93
CA ASN A 124 -7.66 -18.09 -17.11
C ASN A 124 -8.79 -17.30 -17.80
N GLY A 125 -10.03 -17.62 -17.42
CA GLY A 125 -11.19 -16.77 -17.69
C GLY A 125 -10.91 -15.33 -17.29
N ASN A 126 -10.65 -14.49 -18.30
CA ASN A 126 -10.46 -13.07 -18.14
C ASN A 126 -11.73 -12.39 -18.61
N TYR A 127 -12.52 -11.92 -17.63
CA TYR A 127 -13.31 -10.71 -17.79
C TYR A 127 -12.35 -9.62 -18.30
N GLY A 128 -12.32 -9.40 -19.61
CA GLY A 128 -11.65 -8.27 -20.22
C GLY A 128 -12.43 -7.01 -19.83
N PHE A 129 -12.05 -6.37 -18.74
CA PHE A 129 -12.57 -5.07 -18.37
C PHE A 129 -12.26 -4.09 -19.50
N SER A 130 -13.29 -3.35 -19.95
CA SER A 130 -13.15 -2.26 -20.93
C SER A 130 -12.02 -1.31 -20.50
N GLU A 131 -11.36 -0.64 -21.43
CA GLU A 131 -10.33 0.37 -21.10
C GLU A 131 -10.87 1.40 -20.10
N GLN A 132 -12.16 1.75 -20.20
CA GLN A 132 -12.84 2.64 -19.25
C GLN A 132 -12.93 2.03 -17.84
N ASP A 133 -13.32 0.77 -17.73
CA ASP A 133 -13.38 0.04 -16.46
C ASP A 133 -12.00 -0.07 -15.81
N GLN A 134 -10.96 -0.30 -16.62
CA GLN A 134 -9.59 -0.33 -16.14
C GLN A 134 -9.19 1.03 -15.56
N VAL A 135 -9.45 2.12 -16.26
CA VAL A 135 -9.19 3.49 -15.77
C VAL A 135 -9.95 3.78 -14.47
N ILE A 136 -11.21 3.34 -14.36
CA ILE A 136 -12.02 3.49 -13.15
C ILE A 136 -11.43 2.68 -11.98
N ILE A 137 -11.05 1.42 -12.22
CA ILE A 137 -10.46 0.55 -11.19
C ILE A 137 -9.13 1.13 -10.71
N PHE A 138 -8.26 1.57 -11.61
CA PHE A 138 -6.97 2.16 -11.25
C PHE A 138 -7.12 3.49 -10.49
N SER A 139 -8.08 4.33 -10.87
CA SER A 139 -8.34 5.59 -10.17
C SER A 139 -8.91 5.37 -8.76
N ILE A 140 -9.82 4.41 -8.58
CA ILE A 140 -10.32 4.01 -7.25
C ILE A 140 -9.18 3.45 -6.40
N ALA A 141 -8.35 2.56 -6.96
CA ALA A 141 -7.22 1.99 -6.25
C ALA A 141 -6.21 3.06 -5.80
N ALA A 142 -5.90 4.02 -6.66
CA ALA A 142 -5.03 5.14 -6.34
C ALA A 142 -5.60 6.01 -5.20
N ALA A 143 -6.90 6.31 -5.22
CA ALA A 143 -7.56 7.07 -4.16
C ALA A 143 -7.51 6.35 -2.80
N VAL A 144 -7.71 5.03 -2.79
CA VAL A 144 -7.59 4.21 -1.58
C VAL A 144 -6.16 4.26 -1.03
N ILE A 145 -5.15 4.10 -1.90
CA ILE A 145 -3.73 4.15 -1.50
C ILE A 145 -3.39 5.52 -0.88
N VAL A 146 -3.80 6.62 -1.51
CA VAL A 146 -3.59 7.97 -0.98
C VAL A 146 -4.30 8.14 0.37
N GLY A 147 -5.54 7.65 0.50
CA GLY A 147 -6.29 7.66 1.75
C GLY A 147 -5.57 6.91 2.88
N VAL A 148 -5.03 5.72 2.59
CA VAL A 148 -4.24 4.92 3.54
C VAL A 148 -2.96 5.66 3.94
N LEU A 149 -2.25 6.27 2.98
CA LEU A 149 -1.04 7.04 3.27
C LEU A 149 -1.34 8.25 4.17
N VAL A 150 -2.41 9.00 3.89
CA VAL A 150 -2.86 10.11 4.73
C VAL A 150 -3.28 9.62 6.13
N PHE A 151 -3.96 8.48 6.21
CA PHE A 151 -4.35 7.88 7.49
C PHE A 151 -3.14 7.43 8.32
N LEU A 152 -2.14 6.81 7.70
CA LEU A 152 -0.89 6.44 8.37
C LEU A 152 -0.10 7.69 8.81
N ALA A 153 -0.03 8.70 7.93
CA ALA A 153 0.67 9.95 8.21
C ALA A 153 -0.11 10.92 9.11
N ARG A 154 -1.33 10.58 9.52
CA ARG A 154 -2.19 11.48 10.33
C ARG A 154 -1.53 11.92 11.62
N GLY A 155 -0.76 11.03 12.25
CA GLY A 155 -0.02 11.31 13.48
C GLY A 155 1.07 12.36 13.27
N THR A 156 1.70 12.38 12.10
CA THR A 156 2.79 13.29 11.74
C THR A 156 2.26 14.63 11.22
N ILE A 157 1.25 14.60 10.36
CA ILE A 157 0.69 15.79 9.69
C ILE A 157 -0.12 16.65 10.69
N PHE A 158 -0.88 16.02 11.58
CA PHE A 158 -1.75 16.71 12.53
C PHE A 158 -1.17 16.84 13.94
N ARG A 159 0.12 16.53 14.13
CA ARG A 159 0.79 16.72 15.43
C ARG A 159 0.79 18.20 15.81
N LYS A 160 0.36 18.50 17.04
CA LYS A 160 0.56 19.83 17.63
C LYS A 160 2.05 20.05 17.85
N LYS A 161 2.61 21.08 17.22
CA LYS A 161 4.01 21.50 17.43
C LYS A 161 4.23 21.82 18.90
N THR A 162 5.25 21.19 19.48
CA THR A 162 5.69 21.43 20.85
C THR A 162 6.40 22.78 20.96
N GLU A 163 6.66 23.23 22.18
CA GLU A 163 7.45 24.45 22.43
C GLU A 163 8.86 24.34 21.84
N TYR A 164 9.45 23.14 21.92
CA TYR A 164 10.74 22.81 21.29
C TYR A 164 10.71 22.94 19.76
N ASP A 165 9.58 22.62 19.10
CA ASP A 165 9.45 22.72 17.64
C ASP A 165 9.39 24.17 17.13
N LYS A 166 8.95 25.11 17.97
CA LYS A 166 8.74 26.52 17.59
C LYS A 166 10.01 27.37 17.63
N GLU A 167 10.96 27.02 18.50
CA GLU A 167 12.16 27.81 18.73
C GLU A 167 13.42 27.20 18.10
N ASP A 168 14.42 28.03 17.80
CA ASP A 168 15.69 27.61 17.18
C ASP A 168 16.73 27.19 18.23
N TRP A 169 16.53 26.00 18.79
CA TRP A 169 17.46 25.41 19.75
C TRP A 169 18.80 25.02 19.10
N ALA A 170 19.91 25.22 19.82
CA ALA A 170 21.24 24.78 19.37
C ALA A 170 21.32 23.26 19.12
N SER A 171 20.48 22.47 19.81
CA SER A 171 20.32 21.03 19.62
C SER A 171 19.75 20.65 18.24
N LYS A 172 18.97 21.52 17.58
CA LYS A 172 18.52 21.30 16.19
C LYS A 172 19.63 21.47 15.16
N LYS A 173 20.66 22.27 15.49
CA LYS A 173 21.84 22.48 14.62
C LYS A 173 22.89 21.37 14.76
N ASN A 174 22.80 20.55 15.80
CA ASN A 174 23.73 19.45 16.03
C ASN A 174 23.19 18.16 15.40
N ARG A 175 23.83 17.73 14.32
CA ARG A 175 23.48 16.53 13.54
C ARG A 175 23.45 15.24 14.37
N ASP A 176 24.20 15.18 15.47
CA ASP A 176 24.28 14.01 16.33
C ASP A 176 23.17 13.95 17.39
N TYR A 177 22.46 15.06 17.64
CA TYR A 177 21.44 15.10 18.69
C TYR A 177 20.21 14.25 18.35
N GLU A 178 19.70 14.34 17.12
CA GLU A 178 18.60 13.50 16.61
C GLU A 178 18.99 12.00 16.55
N LYS A 179 20.27 11.69 16.29
CA LYS A 179 20.74 10.31 16.23
C LYS A 179 20.55 9.54 17.55
N TYR A 180 20.68 10.22 18.70
CA TYR A 180 20.58 9.61 20.03
C TYR A 180 19.27 9.91 20.78
N HIS A 181 18.41 10.76 20.23
CA HIS A 181 17.09 11.10 20.80
C HIS A 181 15.94 10.83 19.83
N SER A 182 16.19 10.19 18.68
CA SER A 182 15.14 9.74 17.78
C SER A 182 14.32 8.63 18.43
N GLU A 183 12.99 8.74 18.32
CA GLU A 183 12.02 7.67 18.69
C GLU A 183 12.30 6.35 17.93
N TRP A 184 13.13 6.38 16.88
CA TRP A 184 13.60 5.22 16.12
C TRP A 184 14.66 4.37 16.83
N MET A 185 15.35 4.92 17.84
CA MET A 185 16.29 4.17 18.70
C MET A 185 15.67 3.76 20.05
N SER A 186 14.44 4.18 20.36
CA SER A 186 13.62 3.48 21.34
C SER A 186 13.06 2.23 20.67
N ASP A 187 13.33 1.06 21.24
CA ASP A 187 13.01 -0.28 20.71
C ASP A 187 11.50 -0.60 20.61
N GLU A 188 10.70 0.26 19.96
CA GLU A 188 9.29 0.02 19.62
C GLU A 188 9.17 0.30 18.11
N ILE A 189 9.09 -0.68 17.21
CA ILE A 189 7.94 -1.56 16.96
C ILE A 189 8.45 -2.79 16.18
N LYS A 190 8.46 -3.97 16.78
CA LYS A 190 8.44 -5.25 16.05
C LYS A 190 7.12 -5.95 16.38
N PRO A 191 6.18 -6.10 15.43
CA PRO A 191 4.93 -6.80 15.70
C PRO A 191 5.25 -8.28 15.96
N GLY A 192 4.80 -8.82 17.09
CA GLY A 192 4.87 -10.27 17.38
C GLY A 192 5.92 -10.74 18.38
N ARG A 193 6.76 -9.85 18.95
CA ARG A 193 7.58 -10.22 20.12
C ARG A 193 6.78 -9.91 21.38
N LYS A 194 6.28 -10.94 22.08
CA LYS A 194 5.81 -10.81 23.47
C LYS A 194 6.87 -9.99 24.22
N GLU A 195 6.47 -8.85 24.76
CA GLU A 195 7.29 -8.11 25.72
C GLU A 195 7.78 -9.14 26.75
N LYS A 196 9.09 -9.38 26.78
CA LYS A 196 9.69 -9.86 28.02
C LYS A 196 9.55 -8.68 28.97
N THR A 197 8.43 -8.69 29.68
CA THR A 197 8.09 -7.93 30.87
C THR A 197 9.22 -7.00 31.32
N LYS A 198 9.10 -5.70 30.98
CA LYS A 198 9.68 -4.64 31.82
C LYS A 198 9.31 -4.99 33.27
N PHE A 199 10.26 -4.90 34.19
CA PHE A 199 10.01 -5.17 35.60
C PHE A 199 8.87 -4.26 36.05
N SER A 200 7.71 -4.86 36.32
CA SER A 200 6.47 -4.09 36.50
C SER A 200 6.59 -3.24 37.76
N ASP A 201 6.10 -2.00 37.74
CA ASP A 201 6.05 -1.12 38.90
C ASP A 201 5.39 -1.82 40.12
N GLU A 202 4.45 -2.74 39.87
CA GLU A 202 3.82 -3.59 40.90
C GLU A 202 4.78 -4.62 41.50
N GLU A 203 5.61 -5.26 40.68
CA GLU A 203 6.65 -6.21 41.13
C GLU A 203 7.72 -5.50 41.97
N PHE A 204 8.12 -4.29 41.57
CA PHE A 204 9.07 -3.48 42.35
C PHE A 204 8.50 -3.13 43.73
N ARG A 205 7.26 -2.64 43.79
CA ARG A 205 6.61 -2.30 45.06
C ARG A 205 6.46 -3.52 45.96
N LYS A 206 6.13 -4.68 45.38
CA LYS A 206 6.08 -5.94 46.12
C LYS A 206 7.45 -6.35 46.66
N SER A 207 8.52 -6.19 45.87
CA SER A 207 9.90 -6.49 46.31
C SER A 207 10.36 -5.61 47.47
N LEU A 208 9.94 -4.34 47.51
CA LEU A 208 10.21 -3.42 48.62
C LEU A 208 9.49 -3.83 49.92
N LEU A 209 8.33 -4.49 49.82
CA LEU A 209 7.56 -4.98 50.97
C LEU A 209 8.10 -6.30 51.53
N GLU A 210 8.72 -7.13 50.68
CA GLU A 210 9.28 -8.44 51.07
C GLU A 210 10.66 -8.35 51.73
N ASP A 211 11.16 -7.13 52.01
CA ASP A 211 12.44 -6.82 52.68
C ASP A 211 13.71 -7.46 52.10
N ASN A 212 13.62 -7.98 50.87
CA ASN A 212 14.64 -8.75 50.18
C ASN A 212 15.32 -7.95 49.06
N VAL A 213 15.45 -6.63 49.23
CA VAL A 213 16.03 -5.77 48.20
C VAL A 213 17.56 -5.77 48.30
N PRO A 214 18.28 -6.18 47.24
CA PRO A 214 19.74 -6.14 47.20
C PRO A 214 20.25 -4.73 46.93
N ASP A 215 21.49 -4.46 47.33
CA ASP A 215 22.08 -3.13 47.15
C ASP A 215 22.44 -2.85 45.68
N TYR A 216 21.54 -2.16 44.98
CA TYR A 216 21.68 -1.81 43.56
C TYR A 216 22.86 -0.88 43.27
N TYR A 217 23.25 -0.01 44.21
CA TYR A 217 24.44 0.84 44.04
C TYR A 217 25.70 -0.01 44.05
N SER A 218 25.78 -0.98 44.97
CA SER A 218 26.88 -1.94 45.02
C SER A 218 26.92 -2.87 43.81
N ILE A 219 25.76 -3.33 43.31
CA ILE A 219 25.67 -4.17 42.10
C ILE A 219 26.18 -3.44 40.86
N LEU A 220 25.86 -2.16 40.73
CA LEU A 220 26.34 -1.32 39.64
C LEU A 220 27.72 -0.73 39.89
N GLU A 221 28.35 -1.01 41.02
CA GLU A 221 29.67 -0.48 41.39
C GLU A 221 29.73 1.06 41.35
N VAL A 222 28.65 1.72 41.76
CA VAL A 222 28.51 3.20 41.77
C VAL A 222 28.26 3.72 43.19
N GLN A 223 28.64 4.98 43.41
CA GLN A 223 28.33 5.66 44.68
C GLN A 223 26.85 6.05 44.74
N LYS A 224 26.30 6.17 45.95
CA LYS A 224 24.90 6.63 46.17
C LYS A 224 24.64 8.04 45.63
N THR A 225 25.69 8.86 45.56
CA THR A 225 25.70 10.23 45.02
C THR A 225 25.82 10.28 43.49
N ALA A 226 25.97 9.13 42.82
CA ALA A 226 26.24 9.09 41.39
C ALA A 226 25.11 9.73 40.57
N ASN A 227 25.49 10.49 39.55
CA ASN A 227 24.54 11.10 38.63
C ASN A 227 23.98 10.04 37.65
N GLN A 228 22.82 10.30 37.04
CA GLN A 228 22.20 9.39 36.05
C GLN A 228 23.15 9.06 34.88
N ALA A 229 23.96 10.03 34.45
CA ALA A 229 24.97 9.81 33.42
C ALA A 229 26.02 8.78 33.83
N GLU A 230 26.48 8.83 35.08
CA GLU A 230 27.48 7.90 35.62
C GLU A 230 26.90 6.48 35.76
N ILE A 231 25.67 6.37 36.28
CA ILE A 231 24.93 5.11 36.38
C ILE A 231 24.78 4.46 35.00
N LYS A 232 24.40 5.24 33.99
CA LYS A 232 24.25 4.77 32.60
C LYS A 232 25.58 4.34 31.98
N ASN A 233 26.66 5.08 32.23
CA ASN A 233 27.97 4.74 31.72
C ASN A 233 28.50 3.45 32.36
N GLN A 234 28.33 3.30 33.67
CA GLN A 234 28.79 2.12 34.39
C GLN A 234 27.97 0.88 34.03
N PHE A 235 26.64 1.01 33.87
CA PHE A 235 25.79 -0.04 33.34
C PHE A 235 26.30 -0.54 31.97
N ARG A 236 26.62 0.36 31.04
CA ARG A 236 27.16 -0.01 29.72
C ARG A 236 28.49 -0.76 29.83
N ALA A 237 29.37 -0.34 30.74
CA ALA A 237 30.64 -1.00 30.98
C ALA A 237 30.45 -2.42 31.53
N LEU A 238 29.56 -2.59 32.51
CA LEU A 238 29.24 -3.88 33.12
C LEU A 238 28.51 -4.81 32.15
N ALA A 239 27.54 -4.29 31.38
CA ALA A 239 26.84 -5.04 30.35
C ALA A 239 27.81 -5.61 29.30
N LYS A 240 28.78 -4.82 28.84
CA LYS A 240 29.82 -5.30 27.90
C LYS A 240 30.74 -6.36 28.52
N LYS A 241 30.96 -6.31 29.85
CA LYS A 241 31.82 -7.25 30.58
C LYS A 241 31.13 -8.60 30.83
N TRP A 242 29.82 -8.58 31.08
CA TRP A 242 29.01 -9.73 31.48
C TRP A 242 28.02 -10.21 30.41
N HIS A 243 28.09 -9.67 29.19
CA HIS A 243 27.22 -10.09 28.08
C HIS A 243 27.33 -11.59 27.81
N PRO A 244 26.21 -12.31 27.62
CA PRO A 244 26.21 -13.76 27.37
C PRO A 244 27.06 -14.13 26.15
N ASP A 245 27.02 -13.33 25.06
CA ASP A 245 27.86 -13.55 23.88
C ASP A 245 29.37 -13.53 24.15
N LYS A 246 29.83 -12.89 25.24
CA LYS A 246 31.25 -12.84 25.60
C LYS A 246 31.60 -13.83 26.70
N LYS A 247 30.67 -14.09 27.63
CA LYS A 247 30.83 -15.03 28.74
C LYS A 247 29.59 -15.91 28.84
N HIS A 248 29.75 -17.16 28.42
CA HIS A 248 28.66 -18.14 28.34
C HIS A 248 28.48 -18.94 29.64
N ASP A 249 28.80 -18.33 30.79
CA ASP A 249 28.71 -18.98 32.10
C ASP A 249 27.36 -18.70 32.76
N ALA A 250 26.76 -19.68 33.44
CA ALA A 250 25.53 -19.48 34.22
C ALA A 250 25.66 -18.39 35.31
N TYR A 251 26.89 -18.12 35.76
CA TYR A 251 27.19 -17.02 36.67
C TYR A 251 27.10 -15.65 35.99
N ALA A 252 27.53 -15.55 34.74
CA ALA A 252 27.46 -14.32 33.96
C ALA A 252 26.01 -13.92 33.68
N GLU A 253 25.15 -14.89 33.38
CA GLU A 253 23.71 -14.68 33.21
C GLU A 253 23.05 -14.14 34.48
N LYS A 254 23.32 -14.76 35.65
CA LYS A 254 22.80 -14.30 36.94
C LYS A 254 23.28 -12.88 37.29
N ARG A 255 24.56 -12.59 37.05
CA ARG A 255 25.12 -11.25 37.28
C ARG A 255 24.52 -10.22 36.34
N MET A 256 24.35 -10.55 35.06
CA MET A 256 23.75 -9.68 34.08
C MET A 256 22.28 -9.37 34.43
N ALA A 257 21.53 -10.37 34.90
CA ALA A 257 20.17 -10.16 35.39
C ALA A 257 20.12 -9.18 36.56
N GLN A 258 21.02 -9.33 37.55
CA GLN A 258 21.13 -8.38 38.67
C GLN A 258 21.49 -6.96 38.22
N ILE A 259 22.43 -6.83 37.28
CA ILE A 259 22.84 -5.53 36.71
C ILE A 259 21.68 -4.84 36.00
N ASN A 260 20.87 -5.59 35.25
CA ASN A 260 19.70 -5.07 34.56
C ASN A 260 18.65 -4.54 35.56
N ILE A 261 18.31 -5.33 36.59
CA ILE A 261 17.36 -4.93 37.64
C ILE A 261 17.86 -3.67 38.37
N ALA A 262 19.14 -3.65 38.75
CA ALA A 262 19.75 -2.50 39.42
C ALA A 262 19.67 -1.23 38.55
N TYR A 263 19.92 -1.34 37.25
CA TYR A 263 19.83 -0.22 36.33
C TYR A 263 18.38 0.24 36.12
N GLU A 264 17.41 -0.67 36.04
CA GLU A 264 16.00 -0.33 35.88
C GLU A 264 15.47 0.47 37.09
N VAL A 265 15.86 0.08 38.30
CA VAL A 265 15.50 0.82 39.53
C VAL A 265 16.22 2.16 39.63
N LEU A 266 17.53 2.22 39.38
CA LEU A 266 18.32 3.45 39.56
C LEU A 266 18.22 4.45 38.40
N SER A 267 17.86 4.00 37.19
CA SER A 267 17.71 4.87 36.02
C SER A 267 16.43 5.70 36.07
N ASN A 268 15.34 5.15 36.64
CA ASN A 268 14.09 5.88 36.82
C ASN A 268 14.17 6.76 38.09
N PRO A 269 14.04 8.10 37.98
CA PRO A 269 14.15 8.98 39.14
C PRO A 269 13.08 8.70 40.20
N THR A 270 11.90 8.21 39.82
CA THR A 270 10.82 7.85 40.76
C THR A 270 11.18 6.59 41.55
N HIS A 271 11.66 5.55 40.88
CA HIS A 271 12.05 4.29 41.53
C HIS A 271 13.29 4.46 42.40
N ARG A 272 14.28 5.24 41.93
CA ARG A 272 15.44 5.61 42.72
C ARG A 272 15.05 6.32 44.01
N LYS A 273 14.13 7.29 43.96
CA LYS A 273 13.63 7.97 45.17
C LYS A 273 12.97 6.98 46.14
N MET A 274 12.13 6.08 45.66
CA MET A 274 11.48 5.08 46.52
C MET A 274 12.49 4.12 47.16
N TYR A 275 13.48 3.69 46.37
CA TYR A 275 14.59 2.85 46.83
C TYR A 275 15.44 3.57 47.89
N ASP A 276 15.81 4.82 47.64
CA ASP A 276 16.60 5.64 48.57
C ASP A 276 15.84 5.86 49.89
N LEU A 277 14.52 6.11 49.83
CA LEU A 277 13.66 6.22 51.02
C LEU A 277 13.58 4.90 51.81
N TYR A 278 13.50 3.77 51.11
CA TYR A 278 13.52 2.45 51.75
C TYR A 278 14.85 2.21 52.48
N TYR A 279 15.99 2.49 51.84
CA TYR A 279 17.32 2.34 52.44
C TYR A 279 17.66 3.36 53.53
N GLN A 280 16.95 4.49 53.61
CA GLN A 280 17.08 5.45 54.71
C GLN A 280 16.31 5.02 55.96
N LYS A 281 15.26 4.19 55.81
CA LYS A 281 14.40 3.74 56.91
C LYS A 281 14.93 2.50 57.64
N LYS A 282 15.86 1.77 57.00
CA LYS A 282 16.51 0.57 57.51
C LYS A 282 17.81 0.92 58.25
#